data_AF-A0A1M7LS67-F1
#
_entry.id   AF-A0A1M7LS67-F1
#
_cell.length_a   1.000
_cell.length_b   1.000
_cell.length_c   1.000
_cell.angle_alpha   90.00
_cell.angle_beta   90.00
_cell.angle_gamma   90.00
#
_symmetry.space_group_name_H-M   'P 1'
#
loop_
_entity.id
_entity.type
_entity.pdbx_description
1 polymer ?
#
loop_
_entity_poly.entity_id
_entity_poly.type
_entity_poly.pdbx_seq_one_letter_code
_entity_poly.pdbx_strand_id
1 'polypeptide(L)'
;MQTVTLKVKLLSPNKGKLEKMVRMLETYRKACTWFLEQAETLNTTSRAKLNRETYHKACELFDLNRATLQCAMLKALSAYRSYLSRTKNGKKSSLPKFDRIVPVMVRQDCYSIHQLPSGTWVIKFPV
;
A
#
# COMPACT_ATOMS: atom_id res chain seq x y z
N MET A 1 -22.41 -14.05 -14.21
CA MET A 1 -21.77 -12.98 -13.39
C MET A 1 -22.26 -11.65 -13.96
N GLN A 2 -23.09 -10.90 -13.24
CA GLN A 2 -23.68 -9.66 -13.74
C GLN A 2 -22.79 -8.49 -13.28
N THR A 3 -22.19 -7.76 -14.24
CA THR A 3 -21.28 -6.66 -13.94
C THR A 3 -22.08 -5.38 -13.70
N VAL A 4 -22.05 -4.84 -12.49
CA VAL A 4 -22.67 -3.55 -12.15
C VAL A 4 -21.60 -2.46 -12.27
N THR A 5 -21.85 -1.46 -13.12
CA THR A 5 -20.92 -0.33 -13.33
C THR A 5 -21.41 0.88 -12.54
N LEU A 6 -20.57 1.39 -11.63
CA LEU A 6 -20.85 2.60 -10.84
C LEU A 6 -20.04 3.78 -11.39
N LYS A 7 -20.72 4.87 -11.76
CA LYS A 7 -20.07 6.14 -12.14
C LYS A 7 -20.12 7.10 -10.96
N VAL A 8 -19.00 7.27 -10.26
CA VAL A 8 -18.90 8.15 -9.09
C VAL A 8 -18.14 9.42 -9.48
N LYS A 9 -18.74 10.59 -9.22
CA LYS A 9 -18.05 11.87 -9.41
C LYS A 9 -17.03 12.06 -8.28
N LEU A 10 -15.76 12.19 -8.63
CA LEU A 10 -14.72 12.51 -7.66
C LEU A 10 -14.83 13.99 -7.27
N LEU A 11 -14.90 14.25 -5.98
CA LEU A 11 -14.84 15.60 -5.43
C LEU A 11 -13.39 16.04 -5.32
N SER A 12 -13.11 17.31 -5.61
CA SER A 12 -11.78 17.89 -5.38
C SER A 12 -11.50 17.96 -3.88
N PRO A 13 -10.33 17.49 -3.40
CA PRO A 13 -9.96 17.62 -2.01
C PRO A 13 -9.74 19.10 -1.68
N ASN A 14 -10.21 19.53 -0.51
CA ASN A 14 -9.81 20.82 0.04
C ASN A 14 -8.34 20.76 0.52
N LYS A 15 -7.76 21.92 0.84
CA LYS A 15 -6.34 22.03 1.23
C LYS A 15 -5.93 21.07 2.35
N GLY A 16 -6.71 21.01 3.43
CA GLY A 16 -6.40 20.12 4.56
C GLY A 16 -6.50 18.63 4.21
N LYS A 17 -7.46 18.22 3.37
CA LYS A 17 -7.54 16.84 2.86
C LYS A 17 -6.34 16.53 1.96
N LEU A 18 -5.93 17.46 1.11
CA LEU A 18 -4.78 17.29 0.24
C LEU A 18 -3.49 17.07 1.05
N GLU A 19 -3.27 17.89 2.09
CA GLU A 19 -2.12 17.76 2.99
C GLU A 19 -2.09 16.40 3.70
N LYS A 20 -3.25 15.93 4.21
CA LYS A 20 -3.37 14.59 4.81
C LYS A 20 -3.06 13.48 3.79
N MET A 21 -3.55 13.59 2.56
CA MET A 21 -3.28 12.62 1.50
C MET A 21 -1.79 12.56 1.15
N VAL A 22 -1.12 13.72 1.04
CA VAL A 22 0.33 13.79 0.80
C VAL A 22 1.10 13.17 1.95
N ARG A 23 0.75 13.48 3.20
CA ARG A 23 1.38 12.87 4.39
C ARG A 23 1.20 11.36 4.41
N MET A 24 -0.01 10.86 4.16
CA MET A 24 -0.28 9.43 4.10
C MET A 24 0.53 8.75 2.98
N LEU A 25 0.66 9.38 1.80
CA LEU A 25 1.46 8.83 0.69
C LEU A 25 2.94 8.73 1.05
N GLU A 26 3.46 9.73 1.76
CA GLU A 26 4.85 9.71 2.21
C GLU A 26 5.08 8.65 3.28
N THR A 27 4.18 8.51 4.25
CA THR A 27 4.22 7.42 5.24
C THR A 27 4.13 6.04 4.55
N TYR A 28 3.26 5.90 3.55
CA TYR A 28 3.12 4.67 2.76
C TYR A 28 4.40 4.31 1.99
N ARG A 29 5.06 5.29 1.37
CA ARG A 29 6.35 5.11 0.69
C ARG A 29 7.44 4.64 1.65
N LYS A 30 7.52 5.25 2.84
CA LYS A 30 8.45 4.83 3.90
C LYS A 30 8.17 3.41 4.37
N ALA A 31 6.90 3.05 4.57
CA ALA A 31 6.50 1.70 4.92
C ALA A 31 6.90 0.67 3.84
N CYS A 32 6.70 0.99 2.56
CA CYS A 32 7.12 0.11 1.45
C CYS A 32 8.64 -0.13 1.46
N THR A 33 9.42 0.92 1.68
CA THR A 33 10.89 0.84 1.77
C THR A 33 11.33 -0.02 2.94
N TRP A 34 10.77 0.23 4.12
CA TRP A 34 11.06 -0.53 5.32
C TRP A 34 10.70 -2.02 5.16
N PHE A 35 9.53 -2.36 4.63
CA PHE A 35 9.16 -3.76 4.39
C PHE A 35 10.08 -4.45 3.38
N LEU A 36 10.63 -3.72 2.41
CA LEU A 36 11.58 -4.26 1.45
C LEU A 36 12.91 -4.62 2.14
N GLU A 37 13.43 -3.72 2.98
CA GLU A 37 14.61 -3.97 3.81
C GLU A 37 14.40 -5.15 4.77
N GLN A 38 13.22 -5.25 5.39
CA GLN A 38 12.88 -6.39 6.24
C GLN A 38 12.78 -7.70 5.44
N ALA A 39 12.23 -7.68 4.23
CA ALA A 39 12.16 -8.85 3.36
C ALA A 39 13.55 -9.35 2.95
N GLU A 40 14.48 -8.44 2.67
CA GLU A 40 15.89 -8.73 2.39
C GLU A 40 16.60 -9.29 3.64
N THR A 41 16.47 -8.61 4.79
CA THR A 41 17.09 -9.00 6.06
C THR A 41 16.65 -10.39 6.51
N LEU A 42 15.36 -10.71 6.38
CA LEU A 42 14.79 -12.02 6.73
C LEU A 42 14.94 -13.05 5.61
N ASN A 43 15.53 -12.65 4.49
CA ASN A 43 15.65 -13.36 3.23
C ASN A 43 14.36 -14.14 2.88
N THR A 44 13.24 -13.42 2.80
CA THR A 44 11.94 -14.06 2.60
C THR A 44 11.07 -13.36 1.58
N THR A 45 10.37 -14.17 0.78
CA THR A 45 9.30 -13.73 -0.11
C THR A 45 7.92 -14.15 0.40
N SER A 46 7.86 -14.78 1.59
CA SER A 46 6.62 -15.27 2.20
C SER A 46 5.89 -14.13 2.92
N ARG A 47 4.65 -13.87 2.50
CA ARG A 47 3.76 -12.90 3.15
C ARG A 47 3.53 -13.26 4.61
N ALA A 48 3.27 -14.52 4.90
CA ALA A 48 2.94 -14.97 6.25
C ALA A 48 4.14 -14.80 7.20
N LYS A 49 5.34 -15.21 6.75
CA LYS A 49 6.57 -15.04 7.54
C LYS A 49 6.82 -13.55 7.78
N LEU A 50 6.86 -12.74 6.72
CA LEU A 50 7.14 -11.31 6.86
C LEU A 50 6.13 -10.63 7.82
N ASN A 51 4.83 -10.87 7.64
CA ASN A 51 3.82 -10.30 8.50
C ASN A 51 3.99 -10.71 9.97
N ARG A 52 4.27 -12.00 10.24
CA ARG A 52 4.46 -12.49 11.61
C ARG A 52 5.63 -11.78 12.31
N GLU A 53 6.74 -11.59 11.60
CA GLU A 53 7.95 -10.99 12.18
C GLU A 53 7.88 -9.45 12.29
N THR A 54 7.04 -8.79 11.47
CA THR A 54 7.12 -7.32 11.31
C THR A 54 5.86 -6.54 11.66
N TYR A 55 4.69 -7.19 11.78
CA TYR A 55 3.40 -6.48 11.89
C TYR A 55 3.31 -5.53 13.08
N HIS A 56 3.65 -5.98 14.29
CA HIS A 56 3.57 -5.15 15.49
C HIS A 56 4.46 -3.92 15.39
N LYS A 57 5.72 -4.12 14.97
CA LYS A 57 6.68 -3.03 14.76
C LYS A 57 6.22 -2.07 13.66
N ALA A 58 5.60 -2.57 12.59
CA ALA A 58 5.06 -1.71 11.54
C ALA A 58 3.92 -0.81 12.05
N CYS A 59 3.05 -1.32 12.92
CA CYS A 59 1.98 -0.54 13.55
C CYS A 59 2.52 0.57 14.46
N GLU A 60 3.67 0.36 15.10
CA GLU A 60 4.32 1.38 15.94
C GLU A 60 5.05 2.45 15.11
N LEU A 61 5.68 2.04 14.00
CA LEU A 61 6.49 2.92 13.16
C LEU A 61 5.66 3.80 12.20
N PHE A 62 4.50 3.32 11.77
CA PHE A 62 3.73 3.94 10.70
C PHE A 62 2.29 4.19 11.14
N ASP A 63 1.88 5.45 11.08
CA ASP A 63 0.50 5.89 11.25
C ASP A 63 -0.32 5.56 9.99
N LEU A 64 -0.58 4.27 9.79
CA LEU A 64 -1.34 3.72 8.67
C LEU A 64 -2.29 2.64 9.18
N ASN A 65 -3.49 2.59 8.61
CA ASN A 65 -4.42 1.51 8.92
C ASN A 65 -3.86 0.15 8.47
N ARG A 66 -4.38 -0.93 9.07
CA ARG A 66 -3.99 -2.32 8.80
C ARG A 66 -4.01 -2.68 7.31
N ALA A 67 -5.04 -2.28 6.57
CA ALA A 67 -5.18 -2.63 5.16
C ALA A 67 -4.10 -1.96 4.30
N THR A 68 -3.76 -0.72 4.63
CA THR A 68 -2.73 0.07 3.93
C THR A 68 -1.32 -0.44 4.24
N LEU A 69 -1.06 -0.84 5.49
CA LEU A 69 0.18 -1.54 5.87
C LEU A 69 0.35 -2.85 5.10
N GLN A 70 -0.71 -3.65 5.00
CA GLN A 70 -0.69 -4.88 4.20
C GLN A 70 -0.42 -4.59 2.72
N CYS A 71 -0.98 -3.50 2.19
CA CYS A 71 -0.68 -3.06 0.82
C CYS A 71 0.80 -2.70 0.66
N ALA A 72 1.40 -2.00 1.63
CA ALA A 72 2.81 -1.64 1.59
C ALA A 72 3.69 -2.90 1.59
N MET A 73 3.40 -3.86 2.47
CA MET A 73 4.10 -5.14 2.54
C MET A 73 3.99 -5.93 1.22
N LEU A 74 2.79 -6.01 0.64
CA LEU A 74 2.59 -6.71 -0.64
C LEU A 74 3.36 -6.05 -1.79
N LYS A 75 3.40 -4.71 -1.81
CA LYS A 75 4.16 -3.94 -2.79
C LYS A 75 5.66 -4.22 -2.67
N ALA A 76 6.19 -4.19 -1.44
CA ALA A 76 7.57 -4.52 -1.13
C ALA A 76 7.94 -5.95 -1.56
N LEU A 77 7.11 -6.94 -1.22
CA LEU A 77 7.33 -8.33 -1.61
C LEU A 77 7.31 -8.54 -3.12
N SER A 78 6.41 -7.85 -3.84
CA SER A 78 6.38 -7.89 -5.31
C SER A 78 7.68 -7.35 -5.91
N ALA A 79 8.19 -6.22 -5.39
CA ALA A 79 9.47 -5.66 -5.81
C ALA A 79 10.64 -6.60 -5.49
N TYR A 80 10.68 -7.18 -4.29
CA TYR A 80 11.72 -8.11 -3.87
C TYR A 80 11.76 -9.38 -4.72
N ARG A 81 10.59 -9.97 -5.02
CA ARG A 81 10.49 -11.12 -5.93
C ARG A 81 10.99 -10.80 -7.33
N SER A 82 10.67 -9.61 -7.85
CA SER A 82 11.16 -9.17 -9.16
C SER A 82 12.68 -9.03 -9.17
N TYR A 83 13.25 -8.47 -8.10
CA TYR A 83 14.70 -8.39 -7.90
C TYR A 83 15.36 -9.77 -7.88
N LEU A 84 14.89 -10.69 -7.04
CA LEU A 84 15.41 -12.06 -6.97
C LEU A 84 15.31 -12.82 -8.30
N SER A 85 14.22 -12.60 -9.05
CA SER A 85 14.07 -13.20 -10.38
C SER A 85 15.12 -12.67 -11.36
N ARG A 86 15.46 -11.37 -11.31
CA ARG A 86 16.49 -10.79 -12.17
C ARG A 86 17.89 -11.29 -11.81
N THR A 87 18.23 -11.34 -10.51
CA THR A 87 19.53 -11.84 -10.05
C THR A 87 19.71 -13.32 -10.38
N LYS A 88 18.66 -14.15 -10.19
CA LYS A 88 18.68 -15.57 -10.57
C LYS A 88 18.96 -15.79 -12.06
N ASN A 89 18.49 -14.88 -12.92
CA ASN A 89 18.74 -14.92 -14.36
C ASN A 89 20.11 -14.32 -14.77
N GLY A 90 21.03 -14.14 -13.82
CA GLY A 90 22.38 -13.62 -14.08
C GLY A 90 22.44 -12.13 -14.43
N LYS A 91 21.33 -11.40 -14.32
CA LYS A 91 21.31 -9.95 -14.59
C LYS A 91 21.84 -9.21 -13.37
N LYS A 92 22.79 -8.30 -13.58
CA LYS A 92 23.18 -7.32 -12.55
C LYS A 92 21.96 -6.46 -12.22
N SER A 93 21.46 -6.57 -11.00
CA SER A 93 20.39 -5.73 -10.47
C SER A 93 20.73 -5.33 -9.05
N SER A 94 20.46 -4.07 -8.71
CA SER A 94 20.47 -3.58 -7.33
C SER A 94 19.12 -3.85 -6.65
N LEU A 95 19.09 -3.77 -5.33
CA LEU A 95 17.85 -3.77 -4.58
C LEU A 95 16.93 -2.63 -5.10
N PRO A 96 15.61 -2.87 -5.27
CA PRO A 96 14.69 -1.84 -5.70
C PRO A 96 14.63 -0.68 -4.70
N LYS A 97 14.33 0.53 -5.20
CA LYS A 97 14.13 1.72 -4.36
C LYS A 97 12.79 2.36 -4.65
N PHE A 98 12.14 2.88 -3.62
CA PHE A 98 10.87 3.61 -3.72
C PHE A 98 11.13 5.13 -3.66
N ASP A 99 11.81 5.65 -4.68
CA ASP A 99 12.25 7.06 -4.74
C ASP A 99 11.17 8.01 -5.27
N ARG A 100 10.12 7.46 -5.88
CA ARG A 100 8.97 8.22 -6.41
C ARG A 100 7.72 7.94 -5.59
N ILE A 101 6.68 8.74 -5.83
CA ILE A 101 5.35 8.50 -5.27
C ILE A 101 4.94 7.05 -5.56
N VAL A 102 4.64 6.30 -4.51
CA VAL A 102 4.12 4.94 -4.62
C VAL A 102 2.60 5.01 -4.54
N PRO A 103 1.87 4.64 -5.61
CA PRO A 103 0.41 4.65 -5.55
C PRO A 103 -0.08 3.60 -4.55
N VAL A 104 -0.98 4.01 -3.66
CA VAL A 104 -1.66 3.09 -2.75
C VAL A 104 -2.58 2.19 -3.57
N MET A 105 -2.56 0.89 -3.26
CA MET A 105 -3.44 -0.08 -3.91
C MET A 105 -4.89 0.14 -3.46
N VAL A 106 -5.81 0.16 -4.42
CA VAL A 106 -7.26 0.21 -4.15
C VAL A 106 -7.78 -1.22 -4.04
N ARG A 107 -7.50 -1.87 -2.91
CA ARG A 107 -8.12 -3.17 -2.59
C ARG A 107 -9.48 -2.94 -1.96
N GLN A 108 -10.39 -3.91 -2.09
CA GLN A 108 -11.75 -3.81 -1.55
C GLN A 108 -11.77 -3.64 -0.02
N ASP A 109 -10.75 -4.10 0.70
CA ASP A 109 -10.58 -3.89 2.14
C ASP A 109 -9.95 -2.54 2.51
N CYS A 110 -9.63 -1.70 1.51
CA CYS A 110 -9.04 -0.36 1.69
C CYS A 110 -10.05 0.77 1.50
N TYR A 111 -11.31 0.48 1.19
CA TYR A 111 -12.36 1.49 1.09
C TYR A 111 -13.72 0.91 1.43
N SER A 112 -14.66 1.77 1.76
CA SER A 112 -16.06 1.42 1.94
C SER A 112 -16.95 2.30 1.08
N ILE A 113 -18.03 1.72 0.55
CA ILE A 113 -19.04 2.44 -0.22
C ILE A 113 -20.21 2.71 0.73
N HIS A 114 -20.62 3.97 0.83
CA HIS A 114 -21.74 4.39 1.65
C HIS A 114 -22.73 5.20 0.83
N GLN A 115 -24.01 5.10 1.15
CA GLN A 115 -25.03 6.02 0.68
C GLN A 115 -25.35 7.02 1.78
N LEU A 116 -25.29 8.31 1.47
CA LEU A 116 -25.73 9.37 2.37
C LEU A 116 -27.27 9.44 2.42
N PRO A 117 -27.88 10.03 3.46
CA PRO A 117 -29.33 10.23 3.53
C PRO A 117 -29.91 10.98 2.31
N SER A 118 -29.11 11.80 1.64
CA SER A 118 -29.47 12.49 0.39
C SER A 118 -29.52 11.58 -0.84
N GLY A 119 -29.28 10.27 -0.71
CA GLY A 119 -29.17 9.31 -1.80
C GLY A 119 -27.82 9.31 -2.53
N THR A 120 -26.90 10.21 -2.16
CA THR A 120 -25.57 10.32 -2.79
C THR A 120 -24.63 9.20 -2.34
N TRP A 121 -24.04 8.49 -3.29
CA TRP A 121 -23.02 7.47 -3.02
C TRP A 121 -21.64 8.11 -2.81
N VAL A 122 -20.93 7.68 -1.76
CA VAL A 122 -19.58 8.13 -1.43
C VAL A 122 -18.66 6.94 -1.20
N ILE A 123 -17.42 7.06 -1.65
CA ILE A 123 -16.34 6.12 -1.34
C ILE A 123 -15.52 6.73 -0.21
N LYS A 124 -15.43 6.02 0.92
CA LYS A 124 -14.61 6.42 2.06
C LYS A 124 -13.32 5.61 2.04
N PHE A 125 -12.19 6.31 2.09
CA PHE A 125 -10.90 5.72 2.35
C PHE A 125 -10.55 5.97 3.83
N PRO A 126 -10.04 4.97 4.57
CA PRO A 126 -9.53 5.16 5.91
C PRO A 126 -8.19 5.92 5.81
N VAL A 127 -8.27 7.25 5.82
CA VAL A 127 -7.13 8.19 5.90
C VAL A 127 -7.11 8.90 7.23
#